data_AF-A0A6C0K1N0-F1
#
_entry.id   AF-A0A6C0K1N0-F1
#
_cell.length_a   1.000
_cell.length_b   1.000
_cell.length_c   1.000
_cell.angle_alpha   90.00
_cell.angle_beta   90.00
_cell.angle_gamma   90.00
#
_symmetry.space_group_name_H-M   'P 1'
#
loop_
_entity.id
_entity.type
_entity.pdbx_description
1 polymer ?
#
loop_
_entity_poly.entity_id
_entity_poly.type
_entity_poly.pdbx_seq_one_letter_code
_entity_poly.pdbx_strand_id
1 'polypeptide(L)' 'MSQNAVDKLQLQKMLFIMNALNDGWSVKKSQDKYIFSKKHENKVEVFQEEYLATFILQNMQVQPRV' A
#
# COMPACT_ATOMS: atom_id res chain seq x y z
N MET A 1 10.98 25.34 -6.58
CA MET A 1 9.91 26.24 -6.07
C MET A 1 8.79 26.12 -7.09
N SER A 2 7.79 25.26 -6.95
CA SER A 2 6.82 24.97 -5.88
C SER A 2 6.51 23.45 -5.88
N GLN A 3 5.86 22.79 -4.94
CA GLN A 3 5.41 23.04 -3.57
C GLN A 3 5.24 21.65 -2.95
N ASN A 4 5.20 21.58 -1.62
CA ASN A 4 4.81 20.44 -0.80
C ASN A 4 3.43 19.85 -1.16
N ALA A 5 3.30 19.18 -2.30
CA ALA A 5 2.16 18.35 -2.64
C ALA A 5 2.65 16.91 -2.64
N VAL A 6 2.34 16.17 -1.57
CA VAL A 6 2.45 14.71 -1.63
C VAL A 6 1.57 14.28 -2.78
N ASP A 7 2.17 13.65 -3.80
CA ASP A 7 1.43 13.11 -4.93
C ASP A 7 0.30 12.23 -4.37
N LYS A 8 -0.93 12.45 -4.83
CA LYS A 8 -2.12 11.68 -4.40
C LYS A 8 -1.83 10.18 -4.44
N LEU A 9 -1.05 9.73 -5.44
CA LEU A 9 -0.64 8.34 -5.55
C LEU A 9 0.30 7.90 -4.42
N GLN A 10 1.24 8.75 -4.02
CA GLN A 10 2.12 8.48 -2.88
C GLN A 10 1.33 8.42 -1.57
N LEU A 11 0.39 9.34 -1.35
CA LEU A 11 -0.46 9.32 -0.16
C LEU A 11 -1.30 8.04 -0.10
N GLN A 12 -1.90 7.64 -1.23
CA GLN A 12 -2.65 6.39 -1.33
C GLN A 12 -1.73 5.18 -1.06
N LYS A 13 -0.53 5.10 -1.64
CA LYS A 13 0.45 4.06 -1.30
C LYS A 13 0.73 3.99 0.21
N MET A 14 0.93 5.14 0.86
CA MET A 14 1.14 5.20 2.30
C MET A 14 -0.06 4.67 3.08
N LEU A 15 -1.28 5.11 2.74
CA LEU A 15 -2.51 4.64 3.39
C LEU A 15 -2.71 3.12 3.26
N PHE A 16 -2.45 2.55 2.07
CA PHE A 16 -2.55 1.12 1.85
C PHE A 16 -1.60 0.33 2.75
N ILE A 17 -0.33 0.75 2.79
CA ILE A 17 0.69 0.13 3.64
C ILE A 17 0.29 0.26 5.12
N MET A 18 -0.14 1.45 5.56
CA MET A 18 -0.56 1.67 6.95
C MET A 18 -1.76 0.80 7.34
N ASN A 19 -2.74 0.61 6.45
CA ASN A 19 -3.86 -0.29 6.70
C ASN A 19 -3.40 -1.74 6.88
N ALA A 20 -2.49 -2.21 6.03
CA ALA A 20 -1.94 -3.56 6.16
C ALA A 20 -1.16 -3.73 7.48
N LEU A 21 -0.35 -2.74 7.86
CA LEU A 21 0.37 -2.75 9.15
C LEU A 21 -0.61 -2.81 10.34
N ASN A 22 -1.70 -2.04 10.30
CA ASN A 22 -2.74 -2.07 11.34
C ASN A 22 -3.49 -3.41 11.41
N ASP A 23 -3.64 -4.11 10.28
CA ASP A 23 -4.20 -5.47 10.22
C ASP A 23 -3.17 -6.57 10.57
N GLY A 24 -1.96 -6.20 11.03
CA GLY A 24 -0.95 -7.14 11.50
C GLY A 24 -0.10 -7.78 10.39
N TRP A 25 -0.11 -7.20 9.18
CA TRP A 25 0.87 -7.53 8.15
C TRP A 25 2.23 -6.90 8.44
N SER A 26 3.29 -7.55 8.01
CA SER A 26 4.62 -6.95 7.84
C SER A 26 4.82 -6.58 6.38
N VAL A 27 5.40 -5.41 6.11
CA VAL A 27 5.64 -4.93 4.73
C VAL A 27 7.14 -4.68 4.54
N LYS A 28 7.73 -5.32 3.52
CA LYS A 28 9.13 -5.13 3.12
C LYS A 28 9.19 -4.57 1.70
N LYS A 29 9.85 -3.42 1.51
CA LYS A 29 10.22 -2.95 0.17
C LYS A 29 11.53 -3.60 -0.28
N SER A 30 11.59 -4.11 -1.50
CA SER A 30 12.79 -4.69 -2.10
C SER A 30 12.82 -4.36 -3.58
N GLN A 31 13.78 -3.52 -3.99
CA GLN A 31 13.85 -2.97 -5.34
C GLN A 31 12.47 -2.39 -5.74
N ASP A 32 11.88 -2.93 -6.81
CA ASP A 32 10.65 -2.45 -7.42
C ASP A 32 9.44 -3.26 -6.95
N LYS A 33 9.52 -3.85 -5.75
CA LYS A 33 8.48 -4.72 -5.18
C LYS A 33 8.22 -4.42 -3.71
N TYR A 34 6.98 -4.68 -3.30
CA TYR A 34 6.54 -4.72 -1.91
C TYR A 34 6.11 -6.14 -1.57
N ILE A 35 6.61 -6.65 -0.46
CA ILE A 35 6.31 -7.98 0.08
C ILE A 35 5.52 -7.79 1.36
N PHE A 36 4.26 -8.21 1.34
CA PHE A 36 3.37 -8.24 2.48
C PHE A 36 3.37 -9.66 3.04
N SER A 37 3.60 -9.82 4.34
CA SER A 37 3.53 -11.13 4.99
C SER A 37 2.78 -11.08 6.30
N LYS A 38 1.89 -12.04 6.55
CA LYS A 38 1.14 -12.17 7.80
C LYS A 38 1.47 -13.53 8.43
N LYS A 39 2.47 -13.52 9.32
CA LYS A 39 3.09 -14.74 9.86
C LYS A 39 2.10 -15.69 10.54
N HIS A 40 1.16 -15.14 11.30
CA HIS A 40 0.17 -15.93 12.02
C HIS A 40 -0.89 -16.56 11.10
N GLU A 41 -1.00 -16.10 9.84
CA GLU A 41 -1.89 -16.68 8.82
C GLU A 41 -1.11 -17.46 7.74
N ASN A 42 0.22 -17.54 7.83
CA ASN A 42 1.10 -18.09 6.77
C ASN A 42 0.84 -17.50 5.37
N LYS A 43 0.44 -16.22 5.28
CA LYS A 43 0.17 -15.53 4.02
C LYS A 43 1.35 -14.67 3.57
N VAL A 44 1.61 -14.66 2.27
CA VAL A 44 2.58 -13.78 1.61
C VAL A 44 1.99 -13.28 0.30
N GLU A 45 2.04 -11.97 0.09
CA GLU A 45 1.63 -11.31 -1.14
C GLU A 45 2.77 -10.42 -1.65
N VAL A 46 3.07 -10.51 -2.95
CA VAL A 46 4.15 -9.75 -3.58
C VAL A 46 3.56 -8.87 -4.67
N PHE A 47 3.74 -7.56 -4.52
CA PHE A 47 3.28 -6.56 -5.48
C PHE A 47 4.47 -5.90 -6.15
N GLN A 48 4.49 -5.85 -7.48
CA GLN A 48 5.38 -4.92 -8.18
C GLN A 48 4.92 -3.49 -7.90
N GLU A 49 5.84 -2.54 -7.81
CA GLU A 49 5.54 -1.16 -7.41
C GLU A 49 4.59 -0.45 -8.39
N GLU A 50 4.73 -0.73 -9.68
CA GLU A 50 3.83 -0.26 -10.74
C GLU A 50 2.44 -0.89 -10.59
N TYR A 51 2.39 -2.21 -10.39
CA TYR A 51 1.13 -2.92 -10.19
C TYR A 51 0.42 -2.50 -8.89
N LEU A 52 1.17 -2.24 -7.81
CA LEU A 52 0.62 -1.75 -6.55
C LEU A 52 -0.06 -0.39 -6.73
N ALA A 53 0.55 0.50 -7.53
CA ALA A 53 -0.06 1.79 -7.87
C ALA A 53 -1.39 1.60 -8.60
N THR A 54 -1.42 0.75 -9.62
CA THR A 54 -2.64 0.44 -10.39
C THR A 54 -3.69 -0.24 -9.53
N PHE A 55 -3.30 -1.22 -8.71
CA PHE A 55 -4.18 -1.93 -7.79
C PHE A 55 -4.83 -0.96 -6.80
N ILE A 56 -4.05 -0.07 -6.21
CA ILE A 56 -4.53 0.96 -5.29
C ILE A 56 -5.51 1.90 -5.99
N LEU A 57 -5.20 2.38 -7.19
CA LEU A 57 -6.10 3.26 -7.95
C LEU A 57 -7.42 2.57 -8.31
N GLN A 58 -7.39 1.27 -8.58
CA GLN A 58 -8.56 0.48 -8.97
C GLN A 58 -9.40 0.02 -7.78
N ASN A 59 -8.80 -0.21 -6.62
CA ASN A 59 -9.44 -0.89 -5.49
C ASN A 59 -9.60 -0.03 -4.22
N MET A 60 -8.88 1.10 -4.09
CA MET A 60 -9.12 2.04 -3.00
C MET A 60 -10.22 3.04 -3.37
N GLN A 61 -11.46 2.56 -3.30
CA GLN A 61 -12.59 3.44 -3.01
C GLN A 61 -12.45 3.87 -1.54
N VAL A 62 -12.28 5.17 -1.29
CA VAL A 62 -12.38 5.72 0.07
C VAL A 62 -13.80 5.37 0.55
N GLN A 63 -13.94 4.36 1.40
CA GLN A 63 -15.23 4.11 2.02
C GLN A 63 -15.57 5.35 2.86
N PRO A 64 -16.68 6.06 2.56
CA PRO A 64 -17.16 7.08 3.45
C PRO A 64 -17.51 6.37 4.75
N ARG A 65 -16.88 6.74 5.87
CA ARG A 65 -17.38 6.32 7.18
C ARG A 65 -18.73 7.01 7.36
N VAL A 66 -19.79 6.24 7.21
CA VAL A 66 -21.13 6.51 7.76
C VAL A 66 -21.15 6.14 9.24
#